data_AF-A0A2T1DJR6-F1
#
_entry.id   AF-A0A2T1DJR6-F1
#
_cell.length_a   1.000
_cell.length_b   1.000
_cell.length_c   1.000
_cell.angle_alpha   90.00
_cell.angle_beta   90.00
_cell.angle_gamma   90.00
#
_symmetry.space_group_name_H-M   'P 1'
#
loop_
_entity.id
_entity.type
_entity.pdbx_description
1 polymer ?
#
loop_
_entity_poly.entity_id
_entity_poly.type
_entity_poly.pdbx_seq_one_letter_code
_entity_poly.pdbx_strand_id
1 'polypeptide(L)'
;MLPEIYRQRYRDFRQILERLQALISQPELDHPTLKADALIVQQFFQDQVRSLDLEALDLTAGQRSHSFHVEINKQLRLLAMDVMFLQTAKQSATSQQRLRQVRDRISTLIRYCNALLQEE
;
A
#
# COMPACT_ATOMS: atom_id res chain seq x y z
N MET A 1 6.01 1.47 22.35
CA MET A 1 6.27 2.43 21.22
C MET A 1 7.10 1.70 20.17
N LEU A 2 6.93 2.01 18.88
CA LEU A 2 7.68 1.31 17.83
C LEU A 2 9.16 1.72 17.81
N PRO A 3 10.11 0.77 17.64
CA PRO A 3 11.52 1.09 17.43
C PRO A 3 11.70 1.94 16.16
N GLU A 4 12.71 2.81 16.14
CA GLU A 4 12.90 3.75 15.03
C GLU A 4 13.11 3.05 13.69
N ILE A 5 13.80 1.89 13.69
CA ILE A 5 13.96 1.11 12.46
C ILE A 5 12.62 0.65 11.87
N TYR A 6 11.62 0.32 12.70
CA TYR A 6 10.29 -0.10 12.26
C TYR A 6 9.53 1.11 11.72
N ARG A 7 9.61 2.24 12.42
CA ARG A 7 9.02 3.52 11.97
C ARG A 7 9.59 3.94 10.63
N GLN A 8 10.90 3.83 10.44
CA GLN A 8 11.53 4.13 9.16
C GLN A 8 10.99 3.23 8.04
N ARG A 9 10.85 1.91 8.26
CA ARG A 9 10.27 1.02 7.24
C ARG A 9 8.83 1.39 6.88
N TYR A 10 8.02 1.79 7.86
CA TYR A 10 6.65 2.25 7.60
C TYR A 10 6.61 3.60 6.87
N ARG A 11 7.54 4.52 7.16
CA ARG A 11 7.67 5.80 6.42
C ARG A 11 8.10 5.57 4.98
N ASP A 12 9.11 4.73 4.75
CA ASP A 12 9.57 4.37 3.42
C ASP A 12 8.43 3.74 2.61
N PHE A 13 7.69 2.81 3.22
CA PHE A 13 6.53 2.18 2.59
C PHE A 13 5.43 3.21 2.26
N ARG A 14 5.11 4.11 3.19
CA ARG A 14 4.16 5.21 2.94
C ARG A 14 4.61 6.09 1.78
N GLN A 15 5.89 6.45 1.72
CA GLN A 15 6.41 7.30 0.65
C GLN A 15 6.26 6.65 -0.73
N ILE A 16 6.46 5.33 -0.85
CA ILE A 16 6.26 4.61 -2.11
C ILE A 16 4.75 4.59 -2.48
N LEU A 17 3.86 4.42 -1.49
CA LEU A 17 2.41 4.51 -1.70
C LEU A 17 1.97 5.92 -2.15
N GLU A 18 2.55 6.98 -1.58
CA GLU A 18 2.28 8.37 -1.96
C GLU A 18 2.73 8.66 -3.40
N ARG A 19 3.88 8.12 -3.83
CA ARG A 19 4.32 8.21 -5.24
C ARG A 19 3.32 7.53 -6.17
N LEU A 20 2.84 6.34 -5.82
CA LEU A 20 1.82 5.63 -6.57
C LEU A 20 0.49 6.42 -6.61
N GLN A 21 0.10 7.06 -5.51
CA GLN A 21 -1.07 7.93 -5.43
C GLN A 21 -0.94 9.16 -6.35
N ALA A 22 0.26 9.76 -6.40
CA ALA A 22 0.54 10.89 -7.28
C ALA A 22 0.43 10.48 -8.76
N LEU A 23 0.97 9.32 -9.14
CA LEU A 23 0.88 8.78 -10.49
C LEU A 23 -0.57 8.64 -10.96
N ILE A 24 -1.44 8.03 -10.15
CA ILE A 24 -2.85 7.80 -10.51
C ILE A 24 -3.74 9.04 -10.42
N SER A 25 -3.19 10.16 -9.92
CA SER A 25 -3.83 11.46 -9.88
C SER A 25 -3.54 12.29 -11.13
N GLN A 26 -2.62 11.83 -11.99
CA GLN A 26 -2.30 12.50 -13.24
C GLN A 26 -3.48 12.41 -14.23
N PRO A 27 -3.66 13.43 -15.11
CA PRO A 27 -4.74 13.44 -16.10
C PRO A 27 -4.65 12.29 -17.11
N GLU A 28 -3.42 11.91 -17.48
CA GLU A 28 -3.13 10.80 -18.38
C GLU A 28 -2.43 9.70 -17.58
N LEU A 29 -3.05 8.53 -17.53
CA LEU A 29 -2.58 7.42 -16.73
C LEU A 29 -1.62 6.54 -17.53
N ASP A 30 -0.36 6.50 -17.11
CA ASP A 30 0.62 5.55 -17.63
C ASP A 30 0.39 4.15 -17.01
N HIS A 31 -0.33 3.31 -17.75
CA HIS A 31 -0.67 1.94 -17.34
C HIS A 31 0.55 1.02 -17.12
N PRO A 32 1.57 1.01 -18.00
CA PRO A 32 2.84 0.33 -17.74
C PRO A 32 3.50 0.74 -16.43
N THR A 33 3.66 2.05 -16.19
CA THR A 33 4.30 2.58 -14.97
C THR A 33 3.48 2.25 -13.73
N LEU A 34 2.14 2.36 -13.80
CA LEU A 34 1.25 1.96 -12.69
C LEU A 34 1.47 0.51 -12.27
N LYS A 35 1.59 -0.42 -13.24
CA LYS A 35 1.83 -1.83 -12.93
C LYS A 35 3.21 -2.05 -12.31
N ALA A 36 4.24 -1.39 -12.83
CA ALA A 36 5.59 -1.48 -12.28
C ALA A 36 5.63 -0.96 -10.83
N ASP A 37 5.04 0.20 -10.57
CA ASP A 37 5.02 0.80 -9.23
C ASP A 37 4.17 -0.02 -8.25
N ALA A 38 3.04 -0.58 -8.68
CA ALA A 38 2.25 -1.47 -7.85
C ALA A 38 3.04 -2.73 -7.43
N LEU A 39 3.87 -3.27 -8.33
CA LEU A 39 4.76 -4.39 -8.02
C LEU A 39 5.86 -3.98 -7.04
N ILE A 40 6.46 -2.78 -7.22
CA ILE A 40 7.48 -2.24 -6.30
C ILE A 40 6.90 -2.10 -4.89
N VAL A 41 5.69 -1.54 -4.74
CA VAL A 41 4.99 -1.44 -3.45
C VAL A 41 4.82 -2.82 -2.82
N GLN A 42 4.35 -3.80 -3.59
CA GLN A 42 4.14 -5.16 -3.09
C GLN A 42 5.46 -5.81 -2.64
N GLN A 43 6.52 -5.68 -3.43
CA GLN A 43 7.84 -6.23 -3.14
C GLN A 43 8.45 -5.59 -1.89
N PHE A 44 8.36 -4.26 -1.78
CA PHE A 44 8.87 -3.55 -0.60
C PHE A 44 8.20 -4.02 0.68
N PHE A 45 6.87 -4.21 0.68
CA PHE A 45 6.18 -4.73 1.85
C PHE A 45 6.67 -6.12 2.23
N GLN A 46 6.84 -7.02 1.26
CA GLN A 46 7.28 -8.39 1.53
C GLN A 46 8.71 -8.45 2.06
N ASP A 47 9.62 -7.65 1.50
CA ASP A 47 11.04 -7.74 1.82
C ASP A 47 11.42 -6.92 3.04
N GLN A 48 10.82 -5.73 3.22
CA GLN A 48 11.28 -4.73 4.18
C GLN A 48 10.33 -4.52 5.36
N VAL A 49 9.04 -4.81 5.20
CA VAL A 49 8.03 -4.57 6.25
C VAL A 49 7.64 -5.87 6.93
N ARG A 50 7.31 -6.91 6.16
CA ARG A 50 6.88 -8.21 6.71
C ARG A 50 8.00 -8.95 7.42
N SER A 51 9.25 -8.66 7.10
CA SER A 51 10.45 -9.23 7.74
C SER A 51 10.77 -8.62 9.11
N LEU A 52 10.03 -7.59 9.55
CA LEU A 52 10.18 -7.01 10.87
C LEU A 52 9.81 -8.04 11.95
N ASP A 53 10.66 -8.17 12.95
CA ASP A 53 10.41 -9.03 14.09
C ASP A 53 9.37 -8.39 15.03
N LEU A 54 8.09 -8.68 14.78
CA LEU A 54 6.99 -8.13 15.59
C LEU A 54 6.88 -8.79 16.97
N GLU A 55 7.50 -9.96 17.17
CA GLU A 55 7.48 -10.69 18.45
C GLU A 55 8.41 -10.05 19.48
N ALA A 56 9.45 -9.35 19.01
CA ALA A 56 10.33 -8.54 19.86
C ALA A 56 9.68 -7.25 20.40
N LEU A 57 8.46 -6.91 19.97
CA LEU A 57 7.72 -5.75 20.46
C LEU A 57 6.96 -6.05 21.76
N ASP A 58 6.58 -5.00 22.48
CA ASP A 58 5.60 -5.14 23.56
C ASP A 58 4.29 -5.75 23.04
N LEU A 59 3.57 -6.52 23.87
CA LEU A 59 2.40 -7.31 23.45
C LEU A 59 1.38 -6.48 22.69
N THR A 60 1.09 -5.26 23.14
CA THR A 60 0.09 -4.39 22.52
C THR A 60 0.57 -3.86 21.15
N ALA A 61 1.82 -3.39 21.05
CA ALA A 61 2.39 -2.90 19.81
C ALA A 61 2.59 -4.03 18.78
N GLY A 62 3.02 -5.22 19.23
CA GLY A 62 3.19 -6.42 18.41
C GLY A 62 1.87 -6.88 17.82
N GLN A 63 0.84 -7.07 18.64
CA GLN A 63 -0.50 -7.47 18.18
C GLN A 63 -1.10 -6.47 17.20
N ARG A 64 -1.04 -5.18 17.53
CA ARG A 64 -1.53 -4.11 16.64
C ARG A 64 -0.80 -4.13 15.29
N SER A 65 0.54 -4.24 15.32
CA SER A 65 1.35 -4.28 14.09
C SER A 65 1.03 -5.50 13.24
N HIS A 66 0.86 -6.67 13.87
CA HIS A 66 0.51 -7.90 13.18
C HIS A 66 -0.86 -7.80 12.50
N SER A 67 -1.87 -7.26 13.19
CA SER A 67 -3.19 -7.01 12.58
C SER A 67 -3.10 -6.11 11.34
N PHE A 68 -2.34 -5.02 11.42
CA PHE A 68 -2.14 -4.15 10.24
C PHE A 68 -1.36 -4.82 9.12
N HIS A 69 -0.34 -5.63 9.43
CA HIS A 69 0.40 -6.37 8.39
C HIS A 69 -0.50 -7.33 7.61
N VAL A 70 -1.43 -8.00 8.29
CA VAL A 70 -2.43 -8.88 7.65
C VAL A 70 -3.34 -8.06 6.71
N GLU A 71 -3.89 -6.95 7.20
CA GLU A 71 -4.76 -6.09 6.37
C GLU A 71 -4.00 -5.44 5.21
N ILE A 72 -2.76 -4.98 5.42
CA ILE A 72 -1.91 -4.45 4.35
C ILE A 72 -1.67 -5.53 3.30
N ASN A 73 -1.31 -6.75 3.69
CA ASN A 73 -1.07 -7.83 2.73
C ASN A 73 -2.32 -8.12 1.88
N LYS A 74 -3.50 -8.13 2.51
CA LYS A 74 -4.79 -8.29 1.83
C LYS A 74 -5.05 -7.14 0.86
N GLN A 75 -4.89 -5.88 1.28
CA GLN A 75 -5.10 -4.73 0.41
C GLN A 75 -4.13 -4.71 -0.78
N LEU A 76 -2.86 -5.14 -0.59
CA LEU A 76 -1.89 -5.24 -1.68
C LEU A 76 -2.29 -6.28 -2.74
N ARG A 77 -2.82 -7.44 -2.32
CA ARG A 77 -3.35 -8.44 -3.28
C ARG A 77 -4.53 -7.90 -4.07
N LEU A 78 -5.43 -7.16 -3.41
CA LEU A 78 -6.57 -6.51 -4.07
C LEU A 78 -6.11 -5.41 -5.03
N LEU A 79 -5.13 -4.60 -4.63
CA LEU A 79 -4.55 -3.55 -5.48
C LEU A 79 -3.96 -4.15 -6.77
N ALA A 80 -3.20 -5.24 -6.67
CA ALA A 80 -2.66 -5.92 -7.85
C ALA A 80 -3.76 -6.40 -8.81
N MET A 81 -4.86 -6.92 -8.27
CA MET A 81 -6.03 -7.33 -9.05
C MET A 81 -6.73 -6.13 -9.71
N ASP A 82 -6.93 -5.04 -8.96
CA ASP A 82 -7.57 -3.83 -9.45
C ASP A 82 -6.74 -3.17 -10.58
N VAL A 83 -5.41 -3.17 -10.46
CA VAL A 83 -4.49 -2.68 -11.51
C VAL A 83 -4.59 -3.53 -12.77
N MET A 84 -4.59 -4.86 -12.65
CA MET A 84 -4.75 -5.77 -13.79
C MET A 84 -6.11 -5.58 -14.50
N PHE A 85 -7.19 -5.42 -13.73
CA PHE A 85 -8.51 -5.13 -14.31
C PHE A 85 -8.58 -3.75 -14.96
N LEU A 86 -7.92 -2.74 -14.40
CA LEU A 86 -7.85 -1.41 -14.98
C LEU A 86 -7.15 -1.43 -16.35
N GLN A 87 -6.08 -2.24 -16.51
CA GLN A 87 -5.36 -2.38 -17.79
C GLN A 87 -6.19 -3.04 -18.88
N THR A 88 -7.14 -3.90 -18.53
CA THR A 88 -7.96 -4.66 -19.48
C THR A 88 -9.33 -4.03 -19.73
N ALA A 89 -9.67 -2.97 -18.99
CA ALA A 89 -10.94 -2.28 -19.11
C ALA A 89 -11.02 -1.46 -20.41
N LYS A 90 -11.91 -1.87 -21.32
CA LYS A 90 -12.13 -1.22 -22.62
C LYS A 90 -13.19 -0.11 -22.58
N GLN A 91 -14.10 -0.17 -21.61
CA GLN A 91 -15.20 0.78 -21.47
C GLN A 91 -14.81 1.88 -20.48
N SER A 92 -14.95 3.13 -20.88
CA SER A 92 -14.58 4.30 -20.05
C SER A 92 -15.20 4.26 -18.64
N ALA A 93 -16.49 3.93 -18.53
CA ALA A 93 -17.17 3.81 -17.22
C ALA A 93 -16.52 2.76 -16.32
N THR A 94 -16.17 1.59 -16.87
CA THR A 94 -15.49 0.51 -16.16
C THR A 94 -14.07 0.93 -15.75
N SER A 95 -13.32 1.58 -16.65
CA SER A 95 -11.97 2.08 -16.34
C SER A 95 -12.00 3.13 -15.22
N GLN A 96 -12.96 4.06 -15.24
CA GLN A 96 -13.14 5.03 -14.16
C GLN A 96 -13.52 4.37 -12.83
N GLN A 97 -14.37 3.35 -12.84
CA GLN A 97 -14.69 2.58 -11.64
C GLN A 97 -13.45 1.86 -11.09
N ARG A 98 -12.67 1.21 -11.95
CA ARG A 98 -11.42 0.52 -11.53
C ARG A 98 -10.38 1.50 -10.99
N LEU A 99 -10.23 2.67 -11.62
CA LEU A 99 -9.33 3.71 -11.14
C LEU A 99 -9.73 4.24 -9.76
N ARG A 100 -11.04 4.39 -9.48
CA ARG A 100 -11.54 4.72 -8.14
C ARG A 100 -11.17 3.64 -7.13
N GLN A 101 -11.37 2.36 -7.46
CA GLN A 101 -10.97 1.25 -6.59
C GLN A 101 -9.48 1.29 -6.26
N VAL A 102 -8.61 1.48 -7.26
CA VAL A 102 -7.16 1.64 -7.06
C VAL A 102 -6.86 2.80 -6.10
N ARG A 103 -7.48 3.97 -6.29
CA ARG A 103 -7.31 5.14 -5.41
C ARG A 103 -7.73 4.86 -3.96
N ASP A 104 -8.88 4.21 -3.76
CA ASP A 104 -9.41 3.88 -2.44
C ASP A 104 -8.50 2.88 -1.71
N ARG A 105 -7.95 1.90 -2.43
CA ARG A 105 -7.00 0.92 -1.89
C ARG A 105 -5.72 1.58 -1.42
N ILE A 106 -5.13 2.45 -2.23
CA ILE A 106 -3.89 3.16 -1.88
C ILE A 106 -4.12 4.09 -0.69
N SER A 107 -5.25 4.81 -0.67
CA SER A 107 -5.61 5.67 0.47
C SER A 107 -5.79 4.86 1.76
N THR A 108 -6.37 3.66 1.67
CA THR A 108 -6.49 2.75 2.81
C THR A 108 -5.12 2.27 3.31
N LEU A 109 -4.21 1.91 2.41
CA LEU A 109 -2.85 1.50 2.74
C LEU A 109 -2.06 2.62 3.44
N ILE A 110 -2.17 3.87 2.95
CA ILE A 110 -1.57 5.05 3.58
C ILE A 110 -2.13 5.25 4.99
N ARG A 111 -3.45 5.13 5.18
CA ARG A 111 -4.08 5.22 6.50
C ARG A 111 -3.57 4.16 7.48
N TYR A 112 -3.28 2.95 7.03
CA TYR A 112 -2.67 1.92 7.87
C TYR A 112 -1.24 2.29 8.27
N CYS A 113 -0.45 2.87 7.36
CA CYS A 113 0.89 3.38 7.69
C CYS A 113 0.81 4.48 8.74
N ASN A 114 -0.09 5.45 8.57
CA ASN A 114 -0.33 6.53 9.52
C ASN A 114 -0.76 6.00 10.89
N ALA A 115 -1.68 5.03 10.92
CA ALA A 115 -2.11 4.39 12.16
C ALA A 115 -0.96 3.63 12.86
N LEU A 116 -0.05 3.00 12.12
CA LEU A 116 1.16 2.36 12.68
C LEU A 116 2.15 3.40 13.22
N LEU A 117 2.37 4.48 12.47
CA LEU A 117 3.28 5.56 12.84
C LEU A 117 2.76 6.45 13.97
N GLN A 118 1.46 6.41 14.22
CA GLN A 118 0.73 7.34 15.09
C GLN A 118 0.86 8.79 14.59
N GLU A 119 0.84 8.95 13.27
CA GLU A 119 0.85 10.24 12.57
C GLU A 119 -0.57 10.42 12.01
N GLU A 120 -1.28 11.47 12.44
CA GLU A 120 -2.64 11.80 11.95
C GLU A 120 -2.60 12.56 10.62
#